data_AF-A0A7S3BUN4-F1
#
_entry.id   AF-A0A7S3BUN4-F1
#
_cell.length_a   1.000
_cell.length_b   1.000
_cell.length_c   1.000
_cell.angle_alpha   90.00
_cell.angle_beta   90.00
_cell.angle_gamma   90.00
#
_symmetry.space_group_name_H-M   'P 1'
#
loop_
_entity.id
_entity.type
_entity.pdbx_description
1 polymer ?
#
loop_
_entity_poly.entity_id
_entity_poly.type
_entity_poly.pdbx_seq_one_letter_code
_entity_poly.pdbx_strand_id
1 'polypeptide(L)'
;HEFAEMLREVVLASAAEVLTAELRRLPEESVATIASDCAFEVTNVQDQLIALCLEPLLSPLGDATTKLSDASSEHEIRMVADLYWRCCVAVAQMPLAVLQGLARHHTDLMPFLAAPDASVHEQRRALVRAILPRFAMVCTTREEAKEAERRRGELKRMKEEAAREEREAEVETAAATASTVGHTSPGTAETRVDEIASASCTEAGGAAGVLV
;
A
#
# COMPACT_ATOMS: atom_id res chain seq x y z
N HIS A 1 10.52 8.20 21.19
CA HIS A 1 9.43 8.51 22.13
C HIS A 1 8.45 9.48 21.47
N GLU A 2 8.93 10.64 21.04
CA GLU A 2 8.14 11.67 20.35
C GLU A 2 7.38 11.16 19.11
N PHE A 3 8.02 10.41 18.21
CA PHE A 3 7.34 9.84 17.03
C PHE A 3 6.19 8.89 17.41
N ALA A 4 6.39 8.03 18.41
CA ALA A 4 5.37 7.06 18.83
C ALA A 4 4.15 7.75 19.45
N GLU A 5 4.35 8.86 20.16
CA GLU A 5 3.26 9.68 20.71
C GLU A 5 2.50 10.39 19.60
N MET A 6 3.20 11.08 18.68
CA MET A 6 2.58 11.72 17.52
C MET A 6 1.79 10.71 16.67
N LEU A 7 2.37 9.54 16.38
CA LEU A 7 1.72 8.49 15.61
C LEU A 7 0.42 8.05 16.28
N ARG A 8 0.45 7.84 17.60
CA ARG A 8 -0.72 7.45 18.38
C ARG A 8 -1.80 8.53 18.35
N GLU A 9 -1.42 9.80 18.47
CA GLU A 9 -2.33 10.94 18.39
C GLU A 9 -3.04 11.02 17.03
N VAL A 10 -2.29 10.94 15.92
CA VAL A 10 -2.85 10.98 14.56
C VAL A 10 -3.79 9.80 14.32
N VAL A 11 -3.40 8.60 14.77
CA VAL A 11 -4.23 7.39 14.64
C VAL A 11 -5.53 7.50 15.44
N LEU A 12 -5.48 8.06 16.65
CA LEU A 12 -6.67 8.28 17.48
C LEU A 12 -7.58 9.37 16.92
N ALA A 13 -7.01 10.47 16.39
CA ALA A 13 -7.77 11.51 15.70
C ALA A 13 -8.48 10.93 14.46
N SER A 14 -7.78 10.11 13.67
CA SER A 14 -8.36 9.37 12.55
C SER A 14 -9.49 8.45 13.00
N ALA A 15 -9.35 7.73 14.12
CA ALA A 15 -10.40 6.89 14.66
C ALA A 15 -11.65 7.72 15.01
N ALA A 16 -11.47 8.83 15.72
CA ALA A 16 -12.55 9.71 16.15
C ALA A 16 -13.36 10.29 14.96
N GLU A 17 -12.74 10.48 13.80
CA GLU A 17 -13.42 10.97 12.61
C GLU A 17 -14.00 9.83 11.76
N VAL A 18 -13.14 8.89 11.36
CA VAL A 18 -13.46 7.85 10.37
C VAL A 18 -14.34 6.78 10.97
N LEU A 19 -13.99 6.23 12.14
CA LEU A 19 -14.77 5.16 12.74
C LEU A 19 -16.18 5.66 13.11
N THR A 20 -16.27 6.89 13.63
CA THR A 20 -17.56 7.56 13.87
C THR A 20 -18.38 7.67 12.60
N ALA A 21 -17.78 8.12 11.49
CA ALA A 21 -18.48 8.28 10.22
C ALA A 21 -18.94 6.93 9.66
N GLU A 22 -18.12 5.88 9.72
CA GLU A 22 -18.50 4.55 9.25
C GLU A 22 -19.61 3.94 10.11
N LEU A 23 -19.53 4.01 11.43
CA LEU A 23 -20.58 3.50 12.32
C LEU A 23 -21.92 4.22 12.11
N ARG A 24 -21.91 5.53 11.84
CA ARG A 24 -23.13 6.31 11.53
C ARG A 24 -23.77 5.94 10.19
N ARG A 25 -23.01 5.38 9.24
CA ARG A 25 -23.54 4.94 7.94
C ARG A 25 -24.19 3.56 8.01
N LEU A 26 -23.88 2.78 9.05
CA LEU A 26 -24.48 1.46 9.22
C LEU A 26 -25.92 1.57 9.72
N PRO A 27 -26.78 0.61 9.34
CA PRO A 27 -28.06 0.40 10.02
C PRO A 27 -27.86 0.14 11.53
N GLU A 28 -28.80 0.57 12.37
CA GLU A 28 -28.72 0.36 13.83
C GLU A 28 -28.58 -1.14 14.21
N GLU A 29 -29.26 -2.01 13.46
CA GLU A 29 -29.16 -3.48 13.60
C GLU A 29 -27.74 -4.00 13.38
N SER A 30 -26.98 -3.37 12.47
CA SER A 30 -25.60 -3.73 12.18
C SER A 30 -24.68 -3.34 13.33
N VAL A 31 -24.88 -2.16 13.92
CA VAL A 31 -24.14 -1.71 15.11
C VAL A 31 -24.47 -2.60 16.32
N ALA A 32 -25.74 -2.92 16.52
CA ALA A 32 -26.19 -3.85 17.56
C ALA A 32 -25.62 -5.26 17.37
N THR A 33 -25.47 -5.72 16.12
CA THR A 33 -24.84 -7.00 15.81
C THR A 33 -23.36 -6.99 16.18
N ILE A 34 -22.60 -5.95 15.80
CA ILE A 34 -21.19 -5.80 16.20
C ILE A 34 -21.08 -5.82 17.73
N ALA A 35 -21.94 -5.06 18.41
CA ALA A 35 -21.97 -5.01 19.86
C ALA A 35 -22.21 -6.38 20.48
N SER A 36 -23.24 -7.10 20.02
CA SER A 36 -23.56 -8.43 20.51
C SER A 36 -22.43 -9.43 20.23
N ASP A 37 -21.96 -9.48 18.99
CA ASP A 37 -20.93 -10.43 18.54
C ASP A 37 -19.61 -10.27 19.28
N CYS A 38 -19.22 -9.02 19.59
CA CYS A 38 -17.99 -8.72 20.33
C CYS A 38 -18.21 -8.56 21.85
N ALA A 39 -19.44 -8.74 22.34
CA ALA A 39 -19.86 -8.46 23.73
C ALA A 39 -19.47 -7.05 24.21
N PHE A 40 -19.76 -6.05 23.38
CA PHE A 40 -19.64 -4.64 23.69
C PHE A 40 -20.97 -4.04 24.13
N GLU A 41 -20.89 -2.97 24.91
CA GLU A 41 -22.03 -2.08 25.10
C GLU A 41 -22.34 -1.31 23.80
N VAL A 42 -23.61 -1.35 23.36
CA VAL A 42 -24.05 -0.74 22.08
C VAL A 42 -23.73 0.77 22.02
N THR A 43 -23.86 1.48 23.14
CA THR A 43 -23.60 2.93 23.21
C THR A 43 -22.11 3.29 23.07
N ASN A 44 -21.21 2.33 23.32
CA ASN A 44 -19.78 2.53 23.43
C ASN A 44 -18.99 1.69 22.41
N VAL A 45 -19.62 1.25 21.31
CA VAL A 45 -18.99 0.37 20.31
C VAL A 45 -17.73 1.02 19.72
N GLN A 46 -17.77 2.32 19.45
CA GLN A 46 -16.62 3.06 18.91
C GLN A 46 -15.40 2.94 19.82
N ASP A 47 -15.53 3.33 21.09
CA ASP A 47 -14.41 3.35 22.03
C ASP A 47 -13.88 1.94 22.32
N GLN A 48 -14.77 0.95 22.36
CA GLN A 48 -14.38 -0.45 22.55
C GLN A 48 -13.66 -1.03 21.32
N LEU A 49 -14.03 -0.64 20.11
CA LEU A 49 -13.29 -0.98 18.90
C LEU A 49 -11.91 -0.30 18.87
N ILE A 50 -11.82 0.96 19.27
CA ILE A 50 -10.53 1.67 19.39
C ILE A 50 -9.64 0.96 20.41
N ALA A 51 -10.17 0.65 21.59
CA ALA A 51 -9.42 -0.06 22.63
C ALA A 51 -8.95 -1.44 22.17
N LEU A 52 -9.78 -2.17 21.41
CA LEU A 52 -9.42 -3.48 20.87
C LEU A 52 -8.35 -3.40 19.77
N CYS A 53 -8.44 -2.41 18.89
CA CYS A 53 -7.75 -2.40 17.60
C CYS A 53 -6.64 -1.35 17.47
N LEU A 54 -6.46 -0.44 18.43
CA LEU A 54 -5.38 0.57 18.38
C LEU A 54 -4.01 -0.08 18.42
N GLU A 55 -3.76 -0.96 19.40
CA GLU A 55 -2.44 -1.56 19.58
C GLU A 55 -2.00 -2.39 18.36
N PRO A 56 -2.84 -3.26 17.74
CA PRO A 56 -2.45 -3.99 16.53
C PRO A 56 -2.12 -3.12 15.31
N LEU A 57 -2.60 -1.87 15.22
CA LEU A 57 -2.20 -0.95 14.16
C LEU A 57 -0.75 -0.48 14.34
N LEU A 58 -0.40 -0.18 15.59
CA LEU A 58 0.93 0.31 15.96
C LEU A 58 1.95 -0.83 16.08
N SER A 59 1.50 -1.98 16.56
CA SER A 59 2.29 -3.17 16.86
C SER A 59 1.47 -4.43 16.48
N PRO A 60 1.44 -4.79 15.18
CA PRO A 60 0.69 -5.95 14.73
C PRO A 60 1.23 -7.24 15.34
N LEU A 61 0.35 -8.24 15.48
CA LEU A 61 0.67 -9.52 16.11
C LEU A 61 1.41 -10.46 15.15
N GLY A 62 2.08 -11.45 15.73
CA GLY A 62 2.81 -12.48 14.98
C GLY A 62 4.15 -11.97 14.46
N ASP A 63 4.47 -12.33 13.21
CA ASP A 63 5.72 -11.94 12.55
C ASP A 63 5.61 -10.66 11.70
N ALA A 64 4.47 -9.98 11.77
CA ALA A 64 4.19 -8.77 11.01
C ALA A 64 4.79 -7.53 11.67
N THR A 65 5.13 -6.55 10.85
CA THR A 65 5.59 -5.22 11.28
C THR A 65 4.69 -4.15 10.67
N THR A 66 4.39 -3.09 11.41
CA THR A 66 3.59 -1.98 10.87
C THR A 66 4.32 -1.30 9.71
N LYS A 67 3.57 -0.81 8.72
CA LYS A 67 4.10 0.03 7.62
C LYS A 67 4.31 1.48 8.06
N LEU A 68 3.78 1.86 9.22
CA LEU A 68 3.96 3.17 9.82
C LEU A 68 5.36 3.26 10.42
N SER A 69 6.17 4.22 9.96
CA SER A 69 7.55 4.38 10.41
C SER A 69 7.89 5.85 10.59
N ASP A 70 8.98 6.14 11.29
CA ASP A 70 9.52 7.49 11.49
C ASP A 70 9.83 8.22 10.16
N ALA A 71 9.95 7.47 9.05
CA ALA A 71 10.15 8.01 7.70
C ALA A 71 8.84 8.37 6.98
N SER A 72 7.69 7.92 7.49
CA SER A 72 6.37 8.19 6.91
C SER A 72 5.97 9.64 7.16
N SER A 73 5.44 10.29 6.13
CA SER A 73 4.81 11.60 6.28
C SER A 73 3.50 11.51 7.07
N GLU A 74 3.08 12.62 7.69
CA GLU A 74 1.78 12.70 8.38
C GLU A 74 0.60 12.32 7.47
N HIS A 75 0.67 12.71 6.19
CA HIS A 75 -0.33 12.35 5.19
C HIS A 75 -0.42 10.84 4.97
N GLU A 76 0.71 10.15 4.81
CA GLU A 76 0.76 8.69 4.65
C GLU A 76 0.25 7.98 5.91
N ILE A 77 0.66 8.45 7.09
CA ILE A 77 0.18 7.93 8.38
C ILE A 77 -1.34 8.02 8.43
N ARG A 78 -1.91 9.19 8.08
CA ARG A 78 -3.34 9.41 8.08
C ARG A 78 -4.07 8.52 7.08
N MET A 79 -3.56 8.38 5.86
CA MET A 79 -4.16 7.50 4.84
C MET A 79 -4.23 6.04 5.32
N VAL A 80 -3.16 5.54 5.93
CA VAL A 80 -3.08 4.18 6.46
C VAL A 80 -4.03 3.99 7.65
N ALA A 81 -4.08 4.96 8.57
CA ALA A 81 -4.99 4.93 9.71
C ALA A 81 -6.46 4.95 9.26
N ASP A 82 -6.82 5.82 8.31
CA ASP A 82 -8.17 5.92 7.77
C ASP A 82 -8.62 4.60 7.14
N LEU A 83 -7.75 3.97 6.33
CA LEU A 83 -8.04 2.66 5.74
C LEU A 83 -8.23 1.60 6.83
N TYR A 84 -7.36 1.56 7.83
CA TYR A 84 -7.45 0.63 8.95
C TYR A 84 -8.79 0.73 9.68
N TRP A 85 -9.24 1.93 10.02
CA TRP A 85 -10.50 2.14 10.73
C TRP A 85 -11.73 1.81 9.88
N ARG A 86 -11.69 2.07 8.57
CA ARG A 86 -12.75 1.60 7.65
C ARG A 86 -12.84 0.08 7.61
N CYS A 87 -11.68 -0.59 7.52
CA CYS A 87 -11.61 -2.04 7.56
C CYS A 87 -12.01 -2.62 8.92
N CYS A 88 -11.81 -1.89 10.03
CA CYS A 88 -12.15 -2.33 11.37
C CYS A 88 -13.63 -2.72 11.49
N VAL A 89 -14.51 -1.86 10.98
CA VAL A 89 -15.96 -2.11 10.95
C VAL A 89 -16.27 -3.35 10.11
N ALA A 90 -15.72 -3.42 8.89
CA ALA A 90 -15.97 -4.54 7.98
C ALA A 90 -15.55 -5.88 8.60
N VAL A 91 -14.37 -5.94 9.22
CA VAL A 91 -13.85 -7.15 9.88
C VAL A 91 -14.69 -7.51 11.12
N ALA A 92 -15.12 -6.52 11.92
CA ALA A 92 -15.97 -6.76 13.09
C ALA A 92 -17.34 -7.37 12.71
N GLN A 93 -17.86 -7.02 11.52
CA GLN A 93 -19.12 -7.57 10.99
C GLN A 93 -18.97 -8.94 10.31
N MET A 94 -17.75 -9.38 10.00
CA MET A 94 -17.57 -10.67 9.34
C MET A 94 -18.07 -11.81 10.21
N PRO A 95 -18.72 -12.84 9.63
CA PRO A 95 -19.08 -14.04 10.36
C PRO A 95 -17.84 -14.71 10.98
N LEU A 96 -17.99 -15.29 12.16
CA LEU A 96 -16.88 -15.95 12.87
C LEU A 96 -16.16 -17.01 12.01
N ALA A 97 -16.91 -17.80 11.24
CA ALA A 97 -16.34 -18.81 10.35
C ALA A 97 -15.41 -18.21 9.28
N VAL A 98 -15.73 -17.02 8.77
CA VAL A 98 -14.89 -16.30 7.81
C VAL A 98 -13.61 -15.82 8.50
N LEU A 99 -13.72 -15.22 9.69
CA LEU A 99 -12.57 -14.79 10.49
C LEU A 99 -11.62 -15.96 10.80
N GLN A 100 -12.17 -17.11 11.21
CA GLN A 100 -11.41 -18.33 11.42
C GLN A 100 -10.73 -18.82 10.14
N GLY A 101 -11.43 -18.76 9.00
CA GLY A 101 -10.87 -19.09 7.69
C GLY A 101 -9.65 -18.23 7.34
N LEU A 102 -9.76 -16.91 7.51
CA LEU A 102 -8.66 -15.98 7.30
C LEU A 102 -7.46 -16.29 8.22
N ALA A 103 -7.73 -16.57 9.50
CA ALA A 103 -6.67 -16.86 10.47
C ALA A 103 -5.94 -18.19 10.22
N ARG A 104 -6.59 -19.20 9.62
CA ARG A 104 -5.97 -20.50 9.33
C ARG A 104 -4.77 -20.41 8.40
N HIS A 105 -4.70 -19.37 7.55
CA HIS A 105 -3.58 -19.14 6.64
C HIS A 105 -2.39 -18.44 7.32
N HIS A 106 -2.51 -18.15 8.62
CA HIS A 106 -1.56 -17.36 9.39
C HIS A 106 -1.14 -18.12 10.65
N THR A 107 -0.30 -19.15 10.48
CA THR A 107 0.15 -20.02 11.58
C THR A 107 0.86 -19.25 12.69
N ASP A 108 1.47 -18.12 12.36
CA ASP A 108 2.18 -17.25 13.29
C ASP A 108 1.23 -16.47 14.22
N LEU A 109 -0.05 -16.33 13.85
CA LEU A 109 -1.08 -15.71 14.70
C LEU A 109 -1.64 -16.68 15.76
N MET A 110 -1.47 -17.99 15.60
CA MET A 110 -2.08 -19.01 16.47
C MET A 110 -1.82 -18.78 17.97
N PRO A 111 -0.62 -18.37 18.43
CA PRO A 111 -0.36 -18.12 19.84
C PRO A 111 -1.15 -16.93 20.44
N PHE A 112 -1.68 -16.05 19.58
CA PHE A 112 -2.40 -14.85 19.98
C PHE A 112 -3.92 -14.99 19.87
N LEU A 113 -4.41 -16.10 19.31
CA LEU A 113 -5.83 -16.41 19.26
C LEU A 113 -6.30 -16.95 20.60
N ALA A 114 -7.59 -16.75 20.89
CA ALA A 114 -8.20 -17.33 22.08
C ALA A 114 -8.16 -18.86 22.02
N ALA A 115 -8.15 -19.50 23.18
CA ALA A 115 -8.21 -20.96 23.28
C ALA A 115 -9.50 -21.49 22.61
N PRO A 116 -9.51 -22.73 22.06
CA PRO A 116 -10.67 -23.28 21.35
C PRO A 116 -11.96 -23.38 22.17
N ASP A 117 -11.82 -23.46 23.49
CA ASP A 117 -12.89 -23.54 24.49
C ASP A 117 -13.28 -22.18 25.10
N ALA A 118 -12.58 -21.10 24.74
CA ALA A 118 -12.94 -19.74 25.14
C ALA A 118 -14.33 -19.36 24.61
N SER A 119 -14.97 -18.35 25.21
CA SER A 119 -16.28 -17.89 24.76
C SER A 119 -16.23 -17.40 23.30
N VAL A 120 -17.36 -17.52 22.60
CA VAL A 120 -17.50 -17.08 21.19
C VAL A 120 -17.08 -15.61 21.01
N HIS A 121 -17.40 -14.75 21.98
CA HIS A 121 -17.05 -13.34 21.96
C HIS A 121 -15.54 -13.10 22.13
N GLU A 122 -14.88 -13.84 23.01
CA GLU A 122 -13.43 -13.78 23.18
C GLU A 122 -12.70 -14.26 21.92
N GLN A 123 -13.15 -15.37 21.34
CA GLN A 123 -12.61 -15.86 20.08
C GLN A 123 -12.75 -14.82 18.97
N ARG A 124 -13.93 -14.19 18.86
CA ARG A 124 -14.17 -13.16 17.86
C ARG A 124 -13.26 -11.94 18.06
N ARG A 125 -13.17 -11.38 19.26
CA ARG A 125 -12.32 -10.22 19.55
C ARG A 125 -10.85 -10.51 19.24
N ALA A 126 -10.35 -11.69 19.62
CA ALA A 126 -8.99 -12.11 19.32
C ALA A 126 -8.74 -12.19 17.81
N LEU A 127 -9.69 -12.76 17.05
CA LEU A 127 -9.60 -12.85 15.60
C LEU A 127 -9.66 -11.48 14.91
N VAL A 128 -10.59 -10.61 15.28
CA VAL A 128 -10.68 -9.23 14.74
C VAL A 128 -9.37 -8.50 14.98
N ARG A 129 -8.87 -8.53 16.22
CA ARG A 129 -7.60 -7.92 16.62
C ARG A 129 -6.41 -8.42 15.81
N ALA A 130 -6.33 -9.73 15.56
CA ALA A 130 -5.19 -10.35 14.90
C ALA A 130 -5.22 -10.20 13.37
N ILE A 131 -6.40 -10.25 12.75
CA ILE A 131 -6.55 -10.26 11.29
C ILE A 131 -6.56 -8.85 10.70
N LEU A 132 -7.11 -7.88 11.42
CA LEU A 132 -7.35 -6.55 10.89
C LEU A 132 -6.11 -5.88 10.28
N PRO A 133 -4.90 -5.91 10.89
CA PRO A 133 -3.72 -5.30 10.28
C PRO A 133 -3.35 -5.88 8.90
N ARG A 134 -3.51 -7.19 8.72
CA ARG A 134 -3.23 -7.89 7.45
C ARG A 134 -4.33 -7.63 6.44
N PHE A 135 -5.58 -7.69 6.87
CA PHE A 135 -6.74 -7.41 6.03
C PHE A 135 -6.73 -5.99 5.47
N ALA A 136 -6.38 -5.00 6.29
CA ALA A 136 -6.24 -3.60 5.88
C ALA A 136 -4.91 -3.31 5.14
N MET A 137 -4.05 -4.32 4.96
CA MET A 137 -2.73 -4.21 4.34
C MET A 137 -1.82 -3.14 4.99
N VAL A 138 -2.00 -2.86 6.28
CA VAL A 138 -1.25 -1.82 7.01
C VAL A 138 0.02 -2.36 7.67
N CYS A 139 0.24 -3.67 7.60
CA CYS A 139 1.47 -4.31 8.02
C CYS A 139 2.17 -5.00 6.85
N THR A 140 3.43 -5.34 7.05
CA THR A 140 4.25 -6.19 6.18
C THR A 140 4.61 -7.43 6.98
N THR A 141 4.34 -8.62 6.45
CA THR A 141 4.76 -9.89 7.04
C THR A 141 6.24 -10.17 6.77
N ARG A 142 6.85 -11.07 7.55
CA ARG A 142 8.24 -11.47 7.30
C ARG A 142 8.44 -12.06 5.91
N GLU A 143 7.46 -12.79 5.38
CA GLU A 143 7.51 -13.37 4.04
C GLU A 143 7.47 -12.27 2.96
N GLU A 144 6.57 -11.30 3.09
CA GLU A 144 6.50 -10.14 2.19
C GLU A 144 7.79 -9.31 2.23
N ALA A 145 8.37 -9.12 3.41
CA ALA A 145 9.64 -8.41 3.56
C ALA A 145 10.80 -9.12 2.82
N LYS A 146 10.91 -10.46 2.97
CA LYS A 146 11.91 -11.27 2.25
C LYS A 146 11.69 -11.23 0.74
N GLU A 147 10.45 -11.33 0.29
CA GLU A 147 10.11 -11.28 -1.13
C GLU A 147 10.40 -9.90 -1.73
N ALA A 148 10.14 -8.82 -0.99
CA ALA A 148 10.49 -7.46 -1.39
C ALA A 148 12.02 -7.27 -1.51
N GLU A 149 12.79 -7.84 -0.57
CA GLU A 149 14.26 -7.81 -0.63
C GLU A 149 14.79 -8.59 -1.85
N ARG A 150 14.24 -9.79 -2.11
CA ARG A 150 14.58 -10.58 -3.31
C ARG A 150 14.32 -9.80 -4.59
N ARG A 151 13.14 -9.21 -4.74
CA ARG A 151 12.78 -8.38 -5.91
C ARG A 151 13.69 -7.17 -6.06
N ARG A 152 14.07 -6.53 -4.97
CA ARG A 152 14.99 -5.39 -4.99
C ARG A 152 16.38 -5.80 -5.48
N GLY A 153 16.86 -6.97 -5.05
CA GLY A 153 18.12 -7.55 -5.53
C GLY A 153 18.09 -7.86 -7.02
N GLU A 154 17.00 -8.45 -7.51
CA GLU A 154 16.80 -8.75 -8.94
C GLU A 154 16.75 -7.48 -9.79
N LEU A 155 16.00 -6.46 -9.35
CA LEU A 155 15.93 -5.17 -10.05
C LEU A 155 17.30 -4.48 -10.10
N LYS A 156 18.07 -4.54 -9.01
CA LYS A 156 19.41 -3.96 -8.96
C LYS A 156 20.34 -4.66 -9.95
N ARG A 157 20.31 -6.00 -10.00
CA ARG A 157 21.11 -6.78 -10.96
C ARG A 157 20.73 -6.46 -12.40
N MET A 158 19.44 -6.38 -12.72
CA MET A 158 18.98 -6.02 -14.07
C MET A 158 19.43 -4.61 -14.48
N LYS A 159 19.40 -3.64 -13.55
CA LYS A 159 19.89 -2.27 -13.82
C LYS A 159 21.40 -2.22 -14.03
N GLU A 160 22.17 -3.00 -13.27
CA GLU A 160 23.63 -3.09 -13.43
C GLU A 160 24.02 -3.76 -14.76
N GLU A 161 23.26 -4.79 -15.18
CA GLU A 161 23.46 -5.45 -16.47
C GLU A 161 23.10 -4.55 -17.64
N ALA A 162 21.95 -3.87 -17.59
CA ALA A 162 21.56 -2.89 -18.62
C ALA A 162 22.56 -1.74 -18.74
N ALA A 163 23.05 -1.21 -17.61
CA ALA A 163 24.06 -0.15 -17.60
C ALA A 163 25.44 -0.63 -18.11
N ARG A 164 25.75 -1.92 -17.99
CA ARG A 164 26.96 -2.51 -18.59
C ARG A 164 26.80 -2.64 -20.10
N GLU A 165 25.69 -3.18 -20.58
CA GLU A 165 25.39 -3.33 -22.01
C GLU A 165 25.35 -1.99 -22.74
N GLU A 166 24.78 -0.94 -22.12
CA GLU A 166 24.77 0.42 -22.68
C GLU A 166 26.19 0.98 -22.84
N ARG A 167 27.06 0.80 -21.84
CA ARG A 167 28.46 1.23 -21.92
C ARG A 167 29.26 0.45 -22.96
N GLU A 168 29.00 -0.85 -23.11
CA GLU A 168 29.65 -1.67 -24.13
C GLU A 168 29.22 -1.25 -25.54
N ALA A 169 27.93 -0.95 -25.74
CA ALA A 169 27.41 -0.42 -27.00
C ALA A 169 27.98 0.97 -27.35
N GLU A 170 28.17 1.86 -26.36
CA GLU A 170 28.83 3.16 -26.54
C GLU A 170 30.31 3.03 -26.96
N VAL A 171 31.03 2.06 -26.38
CA VAL A 171 32.43 1.79 -26.74
C VAL A 171 32.53 1.19 -28.15
N GLU A 172 31.63 0.29 -28.52
CA GLU A 172 31.62 -0.32 -29.86
C GLU A 172 31.24 0.69 -30.96
N THR A 173 30.27 1.57 -30.69
CA THR A 173 29.91 2.66 -31.61
C THR A 173 31.02 3.71 -31.75
N ALA A 174 31.76 4.02 -30.68
CA ALA A 174 32.95 4.87 -30.73
C ALA A 174 34.11 4.22 -31.52
N ALA A 175 34.30 2.90 -31.39
CA ALA A 175 35.30 2.16 -32.15
C ALA A 175 34.95 2.09 -33.66
N ALA A 176 33.68 1.90 -34.00
CA ALA A 176 33.20 1.89 -35.38
C ALA A 176 33.35 3.26 -36.08
N THR A 177 33.09 4.36 -35.36
CA THR A 177 33.32 5.72 -35.87
C THR A 177 34.81 6.03 -36.03
N ALA A 178 35.68 5.56 -35.12
CA ALA A 178 37.13 5.72 -35.26
C ALA A 178 37.71 4.92 -36.44
N SER A 179 37.18 3.73 -36.74
CA SER A 179 37.62 2.90 -37.88
C SER A 179 37.23 3.50 -39.25
N THR A 180 36.16 4.30 -39.29
CA THR A 180 35.67 4.95 -40.52
C THR A 180 36.52 6.17 -40.93
N VAL A 181 37.32 6.75 -40.03
CA VAL A 181 38.19 7.91 -40.31
C VAL A 181 39.55 7.51 -40.93
N GLY A 182 39.86 6.21 -41.01
CA GLY A 182 41.11 5.70 -41.62
C GLY A 182 41.10 5.59 -43.15
N HIS A 183 40.03 5.97 -43.84
CA HIS A 183 39.90 5.79 -45.29
C HIS A 183 39.22 6.97 -46.02
N THR A 184 39.77 8.18 -45.88
CA THR A 184 39.46 9.27 -46.81
C THR A 184 40.71 10.08 -47.17
N SER A 185 41.20 9.86 -48.39
CA SER A 185 42.07 10.81 -49.09
C SER A 185 41.30 12.11 -49.36
N PRO A 186 41.98 13.28 -49.40
CA PRO A 186 41.30 14.56 -49.54
C PRO A 186 40.90 14.78 -51.01
N GLY A 187 39.60 14.95 -51.23
CA GLY A 187 39.04 15.23 -52.55
C GLY A 187 37.86 16.19 -52.44
N THR A 188 38.18 17.47 -52.56
CA THR A 188 37.36 18.55 -53.14
C THR A 188 35.96 18.82 -52.57
N ALA A 189 35.84 20.00 -51.95
CA ALA A 189 34.59 20.65 -51.63
C ALA A 189 33.79 20.97 -52.90
N GLU A 190 32.49 20.67 -52.89
CA GLU A 190 31.53 21.41 -53.70
C GLU A 190 30.23 21.62 -52.91
N THR A 191 29.94 22.91 -52.72
CA THR A 191 28.76 23.48 -52.11
C THR A 191 27.54 23.19 -52.99
N ARG A 192 26.46 22.68 -52.41
CA ARG A 192 25.12 22.84 -52.99
C ARG A 192 24.09 23.07 -51.90
N VAL A 193 23.63 24.31 -51.87
CA VAL A 193 22.41 24.76 -51.19
C VAL A 193 21.27 24.29 -52.09
N ASP A 194 20.37 23.47 -51.56
CA ASP A 194 19.04 23.33 -52.15
C ASP A 194 17.99 23.68 -51.08
N GLU A 195 17.30 24.75 -51.44
CA GLU A 195 16.17 25.40 -50.85
C GLU A 195 14.91 24.55 -51.15
N ILE A 196 14.19 24.10 -50.12
CA ILE A 196 12.79 23.72 -50.27
C ILE A 196 11.98 24.42 -49.20
N ALA A 197 11.11 25.30 -49.69
CA ALA A 197 10.19 26.11 -48.94
C ALA A 197 8.89 25.35 -48.59
N SER A 198 8.25 25.86 -47.52
CA SER A 198 6.82 26.14 -47.40
C SER A 198 5.80 25.00 -47.27
N ALA A 199 5.09 24.98 -46.12
CA ALA A 199 3.63 25.19 -45.99
C ALA A 199 3.22 24.80 -44.55
N SER A 200 2.99 25.75 -43.64
CA SER A 200 1.67 26.29 -43.25
C SER A 200 0.59 25.25 -42.92
N CYS A 201 0.06 25.30 -41.70
CA CYS A 201 -1.37 25.58 -41.45
C CYS A 201 -1.60 25.79 -39.94
N THR A 202 -2.24 26.91 -39.64
CA THR A 202 -2.69 27.35 -38.32
C THR A 202 -4.20 27.07 -38.19
N GLU A 203 -4.68 27.06 -36.95
CA GLU A 203 -6.09 27.20 -36.51
C GLU A 203 -7.01 25.98 -36.67
N ALA A 204 -8.14 25.83 -35.98
CA ALA A 204 -8.67 26.19 -34.65
C ALA A 204 -10.12 25.63 -34.64
N GLY A 205 -10.69 25.36 -33.46
CA GLY A 205 -12.11 25.03 -33.27
C GLY A 205 -12.40 23.52 -33.33
N GLY A 206 -13.26 22.91 -32.50
CA GLY A 206 -14.34 23.39 -31.64
C GLY A 206 -15.47 22.33 -31.68
N ALA A 207 -16.31 22.29 -30.63
CA ALA A 207 -17.52 21.46 -30.42
C ALA A 207 -17.27 19.99 -29.98
N ALA A 208 -17.75 19.51 -28.82
CA ALA A 208 -19.09 19.46 -28.21
C ALA A 208 -19.99 18.32 -28.77
N GLY A 209 -20.55 17.53 -27.84
CA GLY A 209 -21.53 16.45 -28.03
C GLY A 209 -21.13 15.24 -27.17
N VAL A 210 -21.73 14.91 -26.01
CA VAL A 210 -23.14 14.61 -25.66
C VAL A 210 -23.75 13.52 -26.56
N LEU A 211 -24.38 12.52 -25.90
CA LEU A 211 -25.21 11.38 -26.35
C LEU A 211 -24.53 10.04 -25.98
N VAL A 212 -25.13 9.07 -25.27
CA VAL A 212 -26.49 8.83 -24.72
C VAL A 212 -26.32 8.04 -23.43
#